data_AF-A0AA88EMQ7-F1
#
_entry.id   AF-A0AA88EMQ7-F1
#
_cell.length_a   1.000
_cell.length_b   1.000
_cell.length_c   1.000
_cell.angle_alpha   90.00
_cell.angle_beta   90.00
_cell.angle_gamma   90.00
#
_symmetry.space_group_name_H-M   'P 1'
#
loop_
_entity.id
_entity.type
_entity.pdbx_description
1 polymer ?
#
loop_
_entity_poly.entity_id
_entity_poly.type
_entity_poly.pdbx_seq_one_letter_code
_entity_poly.pdbx_strand_id
1 'polypeptide(L)'
;MSASLFFLFFLLVGTSLFFVPTHQKPTISLNTTTLSKSGNAVLIQWSEISDPSHLDWLGIYSPPSSAHDDFVGYLFLSSSPGWQSGSGRLSIPLTNLRSNYSFRIFRWTDSEINPKKRDHDRNPLPGTKHLLAESPELGFGPGRGPEQIHLAYTDRDDEMRVMFVTADGGERRVRYGVRRKALGQVAVARVGRYEREDMCDAPANESVG
;
A
#
# COMPACT_ATOMS: atom_id res chain seq x y z
N MET A 1 -36.40 -53.02 63.67
CA MET A 1 -36.62 -53.11 62.20
C MET A 1 -36.17 -51.80 61.60
N SER A 2 -35.19 -51.90 60.70
CA SER A 2 -34.39 -50.79 60.15
C SER A 2 -35.17 -49.98 59.11
N ALA A 3 -34.99 -48.67 59.10
CA ALA A 3 -35.30 -47.82 57.96
C ALA A 3 -34.14 -46.82 57.77
N SER A 4 -33.21 -47.17 56.89
CA SER A 4 -32.13 -46.28 56.45
C SER A 4 -32.68 -45.31 55.41
N LEU A 5 -32.65 -44.02 55.73
CA LEU A 5 -32.96 -42.92 54.81
C LEU A 5 -31.71 -42.63 53.97
N PHE A 6 -31.72 -43.00 52.68
CA PHE A 6 -30.66 -42.63 51.74
C PHE A 6 -30.96 -41.24 51.16
N PHE A 7 -30.14 -40.25 51.51
CA PHE A 7 -30.17 -38.93 50.90
C PHE A 7 -29.33 -38.95 49.61
N LEU A 8 -29.98 -38.82 48.45
CA LEU A 8 -29.29 -38.65 47.16
C LEU A 8 -28.89 -37.18 47.00
N PHE A 9 -27.60 -36.89 47.07
CA PHE A 9 -27.05 -35.57 46.77
C PHE A 9 -26.65 -35.54 45.28
N PHE A 10 -27.50 -34.96 44.43
CA PHE A 10 -27.17 -34.75 43.01
C PHE A 10 -26.22 -33.54 42.91
N LEU A 11 -24.93 -33.83 42.65
CA LEU A 11 -23.90 -32.82 42.47
C LEU A 11 -23.97 -32.30 41.03
N LEU A 12 -24.61 -31.14 40.86
CA LEU A 12 -24.79 -30.46 39.57
C LEU A 12 -23.46 -29.77 39.20
N VAL A 13 -22.55 -30.51 38.56
CA VAL A 13 -21.31 -29.96 38.01
C VAL A 13 -21.68 -29.11 36.80
N GLY A 14 -21.82 -27.80 37.01
CA GLY A 14 -21.95 -26.84 35.92
C GLY A 14 -20.67 -26.82 35.10
N THR A 15 -20.70 -27.41 33.91
CA THR A 15 -19.63 -27.25 32.92
C THR A 15 -19.64 -25.80 32.42
N SER A 16 -18.79 -24.96 33.01
CA SER A 16 -18.48 -23.66 32.44
C SER A 16 -17.81 -23.88 31.08
N LEU A 17 -18.58 -23.71 30.00
CA LEU A 17 -18.03 -23.57 28.66
C LEU A 17 -17.17 -22.30 28.66
N PHE A 18 -15.87 -22.46 28.86
CA PHE A 18 -14.91 -21.41 28.59
C PHE A 18 -14.95 -21.16 27.07
N PHE A 19 -15.74 -20.17 26.66
CA PHE A 19 -15.59 -19.55 25.35
C PHE A 19 -14.19 -18.94 25.33
N VAL A 20 -13.23 -19.67 24.77
CA VAL A 20 -11.95 -19.07 24.37
C VAL A 20 -12.32 -18.14 23.21
N PRO A 21 -12.24 -16.80 23.36
CA PRO A 21 -12.44 -15.92 22.23
C PRO A 21 -11.38 -16.30 21.19
N THR A 22 -11.82 -16.85 20.07
CA THR A 22 -10.94 -17.04 18.93
C THR A 22 -10.54 -15.63 18.48
N HIS A 23 -9.32 -15.22 18.82
CA HIS A 23 -8.74 -14.00 18.26
C HIS A 23 -8.62 -14.23 16.76
N GLN A 24 -9.61 -13.78 16.00
CA GLN A 24 -9.57 -13.81 14.55
C GLN A 24 -8.46 -12.86 14.10
N LYS A 25 -7.55 -13.38 13.28
CA LYS A 25 -6.45 -12.59 12.76
C LYS A 25 -7.00 -11.61 11.72
N PRO A 26 -6.70 -10.30 11.82
CA PRO A 26 -7.10 -9.34 10.80
C PRO A 26 -6.62 -9.79 9.41
N THR A 27 -7.43 -9.54 8.39
CA THR A 27 -7.09 -9.91 7.00
C THR A 27 -7.19 -8.72 6.06
N ILE A 28 -6.41 -8.77 4.98
CA ILE A 28 -6.53 -7.83 3.84
C ILE A 28 -6.77 -8.65 2.58
N SER A 29 -7.76 -8.25 1.79
CA SER A 29 -8.08 -8.81 0.49
C SER A 29 -8.11 -7.73 -0.58
N LEU A 30 -7.75 -8.12 -1.80
CA LEU A 30 -7.72 -7.26 -2.98
C LEU A 30 -8.70 -7.81 -4.00
N ASN A 31 -9.42 -6.94 -4.70
CA ASN A 31 -10.29 -7.37 -5.80
C ASN A 31 -9.51 -7.89 -7.02
N THR A 32 -8.23 -7.50 -7.15
CA THR A 32 -7.28 -7.96 -8.16
C THR A 32 -5.87 -7.90 -7.62
N THR A 33 -5.00 -8.78 -8.09
CA THR A 33 -3.54 -8.73 -7.86
C THR A 33 -2.79 -8.15 -9.06
N THR A 34 -3.50 -7.74 -10.12
CA THR A 34 -2.90 -7.16 -11.32
C THR A 34 -3.75 -6.01 -11.85
N LEU A 35 -3.16 -4.82 -11.94
CA LEU A 35 -3.80 -3.68 -12.62
C LEU A 35 -3.49 -3.70 -14.12
N SER A 36 -4.28 -3.00 -14.93
CA SER A 36 -4.09 -2.89 -16.39
C SER A 36 -3.39 -1.60 -16.85
N LYS A 37 -3.34 -0.55 -16.03
CA LYS A 37 -2.61 0.70 -16.32
C LYS A 37 -2.33 1.48 -15.04
N SER A 38 -1.30 2.33 -15.10
CA SER A 38 -1.04 3.37 -14.09
C SER A 38 -2.27 4.28 -13.92
N GLY A 39 -2.60 4.62 -12.69
CA GLY A 39 -3.79 5.39 -12.30
C GLY A 39 -5.07 4.56 -12.16
N ASN A 40 -5.08 3.26 -12.48
CA ASN A 40 -6.22 2.41 -12.14
C ASN A 40 -6.34 2.24 -10.62
N ALA A 41 -7.58 2.16 -10.15
CA ALA A 41 -7.86 1.88 -8.75
C ALA A 41 -7.86 0.38 -8.44
N VAL A 42 -7.31 0.03 -7.28
CA VAL A 42 -7.54 -1.25 -6.60
C VAL A 42 -8.58 -1.05 -5.50
N LEU A 43 -9.46 -2.04 -5.29
CA LEU A 43 -10.32 -2.11 -4.11
C LEU A 43 -9.65 -3.00 -3.07
N ILE A 44 -9.37 -2.43 -1.90
CA ILE A 44 -8.75 -3.07 -0.76
C ILE A 44 -9.82 -3.22 0.32
N GLN A 45 -9.95 -4.42 0.87
CA GLN A 45 -10.92 -4.72 1.92
C GLN A 45 -10.22 -5.37 3.10
N TRP A 46 -10.66 -5.05 4.31
CA TRP A 46 -10.17 -5.69 5.53
C TRP A 46 -11.32 -6.12 6.43
N SER A 47 -11.03 -7.06 7.32
CA SER A 47 -11.95 -7.56 8.34
C SER A 47 -11.22 -8.02 9.59
N GLU A 48 -11.99 -8.27 10.66
CA GLU A 48 -11.52 -8.87 11.92
C GLU A 48 -10.50 -8.04 12.71
N ILE A 49 -10.47 -6.70 12.54
CA ILE A 49 -9.71 -5.82 13.44
C ILE A 49 -10.45 -5.73 14.78
N SER A 50 -9.86 -6.30 15.81
CA SER A 50 -10.40 -6.26 17.18
C SER A 50 -10.04 -4.94 17.87
N ASP A 51 -11.01 -4.20 18.39
CA ASP A 51 -10.80 -2.85 18.96
C ASP A 51 -10.18 -1.85 17.96
N PRO A 52 -10.92 -1.46 16.90
CA PRO A 52 -10.41 -0.52 15.90
C PRO A 52 -10.14 0.86 16.49
N SER A 53 -8.99 1.43 16.18
CA SER A 53 -8.68 2.83 16.48
C SER A 53 -8.92 3.72 15.27
N HIS A 54 -9.33 4.96 15.51
CA HIS A 54 -9.52 5.94 14.44
C HIS A 54 -8.22 6.34 13.74
N LEU A 55 -7.08 6.01 14.35
CA LEU A 55 -5.73 6.19 13.84
C LEU A 55 -5.13 4.92 13.21
N ASP A 56 -5.85 3.79 13.24
CA ASP A 56 -5.44 2.60 12.47
C ASP A 56 -5.32 2.99 11.00
N TRP A 57 -4.27 2.50 10.33
CA TRP A 57 -3.91 2.99 9.01
C TRP A 57 -3.41 1.87 8.09
N LEU A 58 -3.62 2.10 6.80
CA LEU A 58 -3.15 1.28 5.70
C LEU A 58 -1.89 1.92 5.11
N GLY A 59 -0.75 1.26 5.25
CA GLY A 59 0.49 1.61 4.58
C GLY A 59 0.57 1.01 3.18
N ILE A 60 1.13 1.78 2.26
CA ILE A 60 1.33 1.43 0.85
C ILE A 60 2.84 1.26 0.64
N TYR A 61 3.27 0.09 0.18
CA TYR A 61 4.69 -0.24 0.03
C TYR A 61 5.00 -0.60 -1.42
N SER A 62 6.07 -0.04 -1.97
CA SER A 62 6.64 -0.44 -3.25
C SER A 62 8.15 -0.17 -3.21
N PRO A 63 9.02 -1.19 -3.29
CA PRO A 63 8.69 -2.61 -3.45
C PRO A 63 8.01 -3.24 -2.21
N PRO A 64 7.40 -4.43 -2.34
CA PRO A 64 6.77 -5.12 -1.21
C PRO A 64 7.73 -5.47 -0.07
N SER A 65 9.03 -5.55 -0.38
CA SER A 65 10.10 -5.86 0.57
C SER A 65 10.54 -4.67 1.43
N SER A 66 10.01 -3.46 1.21
CA SER A 66 10.37 -2.28 1.99
C SER A 66 10.10 -2.50 3.49
N ALA A 67 10.97 -1.93 4.33
CA ALA A 67 10.79 -1.96 5.78
C ALA A 67 9.47 -1.26 6.16
N HIS A 68 8.96 -1.53 7.36
CA HIS A 68 7.65 -0.99 7.75
C HIS A 68 7.64 0.55 7.81
N ASP A 69 8.76 1.18 8.16
CA ASP A 69 8.90 2.64 8.21
C ASP A 69 9.04 3.30 6.83
N ASP A 70 9.22 2.51 5.77
CA ASP A 70 9.52 2.96 4.40
C ASP A 70 8.28 2.79 3.50
N PHE A 71 7.15 3.35 3.93
CA PHE A 71 5.93 3.38 3.12
C PHE A 71 5.95 4.55 2.14
N VAL A 72 5.49 4.33 0.90
CA VAL A 72 5.40 5.38 -0.13
C VAL A 72 4.12 6.23 0.01
N GLY A 73 3.19 5.79 0.85
CA GLY A 73 1.95 6.50 1.17
C GLY A 73 1.14 5.76 2.22
N TYR A 74 0.14 6.44 2.79
CA TYR A 74 -0.76 5.85 3.78
C TYR A 74 -2.16 6.45 3.72
N LEU A 75 -3.14 5.73 4.28
CA LEU A 75 -4.51 6.19 4.50
C LEU A 75 -5.01 5.70 5.85
N PHE A 76 -5.70 6.55 6.61
CA PHE A 76 -6.40 6.09 7.81
C PHE A 76 -7.61 5.22 7.45
N LEU A 77 -7.78 4.11 8.17
CA LEU A 77 -8.91 3.21 8.01
C LEU A 77 -10.24 3.89 8.36
N SER A 78 -10.19 4.91 9.22
CA SER A 78 -11.32 5.74 9.60
C SER A 78 -11.98 6.49 8.44
N SER A 79 -11.29 6.57 7.29
CA SER A 79 -11.84 7.10 6.04
C SER A 79 -12.90 6.18 5.40
N SER A 80 -12.96 4.90 5.78
CA SER A 80 -14.01 3.97 5.33
C SER A 80 -15.25 4.09 6.20
N PRO A 81 -16.46 4.29 5.65
CA PRO A 81 -17.69 4.22 6.42
C PRO A 81 -17.83 2.89 7.18
N GLY A 82 -18.20 2.94 8.46
CA GLY A 82 -18.42 1.75 9.30
C GLY A 82 -17.16 1.02 9.78
N TRP A 83 -15.97 1.65 9.64
CA TRP A 83 -14.68 1.09 10.06
C TRP A 83 -14.66 0.61 11.52
N GLN A 84 -15.48 1.19 12.40
CA GLN A 84 -15.60 0.83 13.81
C GLN A 84 -16.04 -0.62 14.03
N SER A 85 -16.62 -1.26 13.01
CA SER A 85 -16.95 -2.69 13.03
C SER A 85 -15.72 -3.61 12.92
N GLY A 86 -14.52 -3.06 12.73
CA GLY A 86 -13.31 -3.82 12.46
C GLY A 86 -13.16 -4.28 11.01
N SER A 87 -14.09 -3.88 10.15
CA SER A 87 -14.10 -4.17 8.73
C SER A 87 -14.33 -2.90 7.91
N GLY A 88 -13.81 -2.88 6.69
CA GLY A 88 -13.96 -1.73 5.81
C GLY A 88 -13.35 -1.94 4.45
N ARG A 89 -13.36 -0.87 3.65
CA ARG A 89 -12.84 -0.88 2.29
C ARG A 89 -12.33 0.49 1.85
N LEU A 90 -11.28 0.49 1.03
CA LEU A 90 -10.72 1.68 0.41
C LEU A 90 -10.48 1.41 -1.08
N SER A 91 -10.69 2.42 -1.91
CA SER A 91 -10.35 2.37 -3.33
C SER A 91 -9.24 3.38 -3.62
N ILE A 92 -8.10 2.91 -4.13
CA ILE A 92 -6.89 3.73 -4.26
C ILE A 92 -6.38 3.63 -5.70
N PRO A 93 -6.26 4.75 -6.45
CA PRO A 93 -5.54 4.77 -7.71
C PRO A 93 -4.05 4.57 -7.48
N LEU A 94 -3.42 3.62 -8.18
CA LEU A 94 -1.99 3.35 -8.04
C LEU A 94 -1.21 3.76 -9.28
N THR A 95 -0.11 4.47 -9.06
CA THR A 95 0.88 4.75 -10.10
C THR A 95 1.80 3.55 -10.28
N ASN A 96 2.15 3.19 -11.51
CA ASN A 96 3.20 2.18 -11.70
C ASN A 96 4.58 2.77 -11.34
N LEU A 97 5.18 2.28 -10.26
CA LEU A 97 6.51 2.69 -9.79
C LEU A 97 7.62 1.72 -10.23
N ARG A 98 7.31 0.77 -11.12
CA ARG A 98 8.21 -0.29 -11.66
C ARG A 98 8.45 -1.48 -10.72
N SER A 99 7.96 -1.43 -9.49
CA SER A 99 7.90 -2.57 -8.57
C SER A 99 6.45 -2.91 -8.22
N ASN A 100 6.24 -4.13 -7.71
CA ASN A 100 4.94 -4.52 -7.15
C ASN A 100 4.61 -3.68 -5.91
N TYR A 101 3.36 -3.78 -5.49
CA TYR A 101 2.84 -3.19 -4.26
C TYR A 101 2.50 -4.26 -3.23
N SER A 102 2.65 -3.94 -1.96
CA SER A 102 1.93 -4.59 -0.86
C SER A 102 1.27 -3.55 0.03
N PHE A 103 0.25 -4.00 0.76
CA PHE A 103 -0.49 -3.17 1.70
C PHE A 103 -0.42 -3.79 3.09
N ARG A 104 -0.21 -2.96 4.09
CA ARG A 104 -0.11 -3.41 5.48
C ARG A 104 -0.98 -2.55 6.36
N ILE A 105 -1.68 -3.16 7.31
CA ILE A 105 -2.45 -2.42 8.30
C ILE A 105 -1.68 -2.42 9.61
N PHE A 106 -1.58 -1.25 10.22
CA PHE A 106 -1.00 -1.09 11.54
C PHE A 106 -2.02 -0.50 12.51
N ARG A 107 -1.94 -0.97 13.75
CA ARG A 107 -2.62 -0.35 14.87
C ARG A 107 -1.87 0.90 15.31
N TRP A 108 -2.61 1.97 15.54
CA TRP A 108 -2.05 3.17 16.16
C TRP A 108 -3.08 3.86 17.03
N THR A 109 -2.64 4.46 18.14
CA THR A 109 -3.54 5.06 19.15
C THR A 109 -3.07 6.45 19.55
N ASP A 110 -3.94 7.26 20.13
CA ASP A 110 -3.61 8.63 20.56
C ASP A 110 -2.42 8.68 21.52
N SER A 111 -2.29 7.65 22.36
CA SER A 111 -1.18 7.55 23.33
C SER A 111 0.20 7.44 22.69
N GLU A 112 0.28 7.07 21.42
CA GLU A 112 1.50 6.87 20.66
C GLU A 112 1.83 8.06 19.74
N ILE A 113 1.00 9.11 19.73
CA ILE A 113 1.24 10.31 18.92
C ILE A 113 2.50 11.02 19.43
N ASN A 114 3.49 11.16 18.57
CA ASN A 114 4.63 12.03 18.82
C ASN A 114 4.33 13.46 18.31
N PRO A 115 4.14 14.45 19.19
CA PRO A 115 3.77 15.80 18.77
C PRO A 115 4.84 16.51 17.94
N LYS A 116 6.09 16.02 17.96
CA LYS A 116 7.22 16.55 17.20
C LYS A 116 7.37 15.93 15.81
N LYS A 117 6.67 14.83 15.50
CA LYS A 117 6.78 14.10 14.23
C LYS A 117 5.48 14.25 13.45
N ARG A 118 5.42 15.25 12.57
CA ARG A 118 4.25 15.60 11.78
C ARG A 118 4.60 15.71 10.30
N ASP A 119 3.62 15.49 9.43
CA ASP A 119 3.76 15.76 8.01
C ASP A 119 3.72 17.28 7.72
N HIS A 120 3.87 17.64 6.45
CA HIS A 120 3.81 19.02 5.98
C HIS A 120 2.48 19.73 6.31
N ASP A 121 1.39 18.96 6.42
CA ASP A 121 0.05 19.47 6.71
C ASP A 121 -0.27 19.47 8.22
N ARG A 122 0.72 19.14 9.06
CA ARG A 122 0.67 19.06 10.54
C ARG A 122 -0.14 17.89 11.10
N ASN A 123 -0.42 16.87 10.29
CA ASN A 123 -0.98 15.60 10.76
C ASN A 123 0.13 14.79 11.47
N PRO A 124 -0.21 14.02 12.51
CA PRO A 124 0.78 13.19 13.18
C PRO A 124 1.20 12.05 12.24
N LEU A 125 2.51 11.80 12.11
CA LEU A 125 3.02 10.73 11.25
C LEU A 125 2.82 9.37 11.93
N PRO A 126 2.19 8.40 11.24
CA PRO A 126 1.82 7.13 11.85
C PRO A 126 3.02 6.28 12.27
N GLY A 127 2.86 5.56 13.38
CA GLY A 127 3.82 4.56 13.85
C GLY A 127 3.54 3.17 13.26
N THR A 128 4.60 2.37 13.13
CA THR A 128 4.60 1.06 12.46
C THR A 128 4.80 -0.12 13.43
N LYS A 129 4.75 0.14 14.73
CA LYS A 129 5.08 -0.82 15.79
C LYS A 129 4.14 -2.03 15.84
N HIS A 130 2.88 -1.83 15.47
CA HIS A 130 1.82 -2.81 15.68
C HIS A 130 1.21 -3.29 14.36
N LEU A 131 1.93 -4.13 13.61
CA LEU A 131 1.42 -4.74 12.39
C LEU A 131 0.24 -5.67 12.71
N LEU A 132 -0.89 -5.45 12.03
CA LEU A 132 -2.11 -6.26 12.16
C LEU A 132 -2.28 -7.25 11.01
N ALA A 133 -2.05 -6.82 9.78
CA ALA A 133 -2.23 -7.63 8.58
C ALA A 133 -1.39 -7.13 7.40
N GLU A 134 -1.14 -8.02 6.44
CA GLU A 134 -0.47 -7.75 5.18
C GLU A 134 -1.24 -8.41 4.04
N SER A 135 -1.30 -7.73 2.89
CA SER A 135 -1.99 -8.21 1.69
C SER A 135 -1.09 -9.13 0.84
N PRO A 136 -1.68 -9.89 -0.10
CA PRO A 136 -0.93 -10.37 -1.26
C PRO A 136 -0.31 -9.21 -2.04
N GLU A 137 0.71 -9.51 -2.85
CA GLU A 137 1.29 -8.52 -3.76
C GLU A 137 0.32 -8.16 -4.88
N LEU A 138 0.39 -6.89 -5.29
CA LEU A 138 -0.31 -6.36 -6.46
C LEU A 138 0.72 -5.85 -7.47
N GLY A 139 0.67 -6.36 -8.69
CA GLY A 139 1.55 -5.97 -9.77
C GLY A 139 0.86 -5.19 -10.88
N PHE A 140 1.68 -4.77 -11.84
CA PHE A 140 1.23 -4.21 -13.11
C PHE A 140 1.45 -5.25 -14.22
N GLY A 141 0.40 -5.63 -14.95
CA GLY A 141 0.50 -6.55 -16.09
C GLY A 141 1.56 -6.13 -17.13
N PRO A 142 2.13 -7.10 -17.87
CA PRO A 142 3.30 -6.90 -18.73
C PRO A 142 3.03 -5.99 -19.94
N GLY A 143 4.11 -5.48 -20.54
CA GLY A 143 4.07 -4.90 -21.89
C GLY A 143 3.61 -3.44 -22.01
N ARG A 144 3.72 -2.64 -20.94
CA ARG A 144 3.11 -1.30 -20.90
C ARG A 144 3.93 -0.15 -21.48
N GLY A 145 5.04 -0.47 -22.12
CA GLY A 145 5.85 0.53 -22.84
C GLY A 145 6.30 1.68 -21.93
N PRO A 146 6.62 2.82 -22.52
CA PRO A 146 6.95 4.04 -21.79
C PRO A 146 5.79 4.60 -20.95
N GLU A 147 6.08 5.01 -19.72
CA GLU A 147 5.14 5.69 -18.82
C GLU A 147 5.60 7.11 -18.47
N GLN A 148 4.73 7.89 -17.82
CA GLN A 148 5.03 9.25 -17.33
C GLN A 148 5.65 10.16 -18.41
N ILE A 149 4.96 10.30 -19.54
CA ILE A 149 5.43 11.11 -20.66
C ILE A 149 5.41 12.59 -20.29
N HIS A 150 6.55 13.26 -20.44
CA HIS A 150 6.71 14.69 -20.25
C HIS A 150 7.25 15.33 -21.54
N LEU A 151 6.77 16.52 -21.85
CA LEU A 151 7.24 17.33 -22.97
C LEU A 151 7.96 18.56 -22.44
N ALA A 152 9.06 18.92 -23.06
CA ALA A 152 9.80 20.14 -22.75
C ALA A 152 10.36 20.78 -24.02
N TYR A 153 10.41 22.10 -24.05
CA TYR A 153 11.19 22.84 -25.04
C TYR A 153 12.69 22.60 -24.81
N THR A 154 13.48 22.80 -25.86
CA THR A 154 14.95 22.83 -25.75
C THR A 154 15.45 24.22 -26.13
N ASP A 155 16.78 24.39 -26.18
CA ASP A 155 17.39 25.67 -26.54
C ASP A 155 17.20 26.03 -28.03
N ARG A 156 16.69 25.09 -28.83
CA ARG A 156 16.38 25.30 -30.24
C ARG A 156 14.87 25.49 -30.40
N ASP A 157 14.49 26.49 -31.20
CA ASP A 157 13.10 26.82 -31.52
C ASP A 157 12.40 25.75 -32.37
N ASP A 158 13.17 24.91 -33.06
CA ASP A 158 12.72 23.80 -33.91
C ASP A 158 12.71 22.42 -33.22
N GLU A 159 12.99 22.35 -31.92
CA GLU A 159 13.16 21.08 -31.20
C GLU A 159 12.29 20.96 -29.94
N MET A 160 11.74 19.76 -29.72
CA MET A 160 11.02 19.41 -28.50
C MET A 160 11.55 18.09 -27.94
N ARG A 161 11.74 18.06 -26.63
CA ARG A 161 12.17 16.87 -25.89
C ARG A 161 10.95 16.09 -25.40
N VAL A 162 10.97 14.78 -25.65
CA VAL A 162 10.03 13.81 -25.08
C VAL A 162 10.78 12.97 -24.05
N MET A 163 10.34 13.03 -22.80
CA MET A 163 10.90 12.24 -21.70
C MET A 163 9.86 11.25 -21.22
N PHE A 164 10.29 10.05 -20.84
CA PHE A 164 9.42 8.99 -20.34
C PHE A 164 10.23 8.02 -19.50
N VAL A 165 9.53 7.20 -18.71
CA VAL A 165 10.12 6.23 -17.78
C VAL A 165 9.81 4.82 -18.26
N THR A 166 10.80 3.93 -18.15
CA THR A 166 10.68 2.49 -18.47
C THR A 166 11.25 1.64 -17.34
N ALA A 167 10.89 0.35 -17.32
CA ALA A 167 11.40 -0.60 -16.34
C ALA A 167 12.87 -1.01 -16.59
N ASP A 168 13.35 -0.86 -17.82
CA ASP A 168 14.70 -1.24 -18.25
C ASP A 168 15.30 -0.22 -19.22
N GLY A 169 16.60 -0.36 -19.48
CA GLY A 169 17.40 0.53 -20.32
C GLY A 169 17.57 0.11 -21.78
N GLY A 170 16.78 -0.83 -22.30
CA GLY A 170 16.87 -1.21 -23.72
C GLY A 170 16.46 -0.07 -24.66
N GLU A 171 16.70 -0.23 -25.97
CA GLU A 171 16.42 0.82 -26.96
C GLU A 171 14.92 1.15 -27.07
N ARG A 172 14.58 2.45 -26.98
CA ARG A 172 13.24 2.97 -27.24
C ARG A 172 13.28 4.02 -28.33
N ARG A 173 12.17 4.16 -29.05
CA ARG A 173 12.02 5.13 -30.14
C ARG A 173 10.72 5.89 -30.00
N VAL A 174 10.73 7.18 -30.36
CA VAL A 174 9.53 8.01 -30.47
C VAL A 174 9.24 8.22 -31.95
N ARG A 175 8.02 7.85 -32.37
CA ARG A 175 7.51 8.19 -33.71
C ARG A 175 6.72 9.48 -33.63
N TYR A 176 7.02 10.44 -34.49
CA TYR A 176 6.37 11.74 -34.50
C TYR A 176 6.12 12.26 -35.93
N GLY A 177 5.30 13.31 -36.04
CA GLY A 177 4.94 13.93 -37.31
C GLY A 177 3.85 14.99 -37.12
N VAL A 178 3.66 15.82 -38.14
CA VAL A 178 2.72 16.97 -38.10
C VAL A 178 1.26 16.51 -37.97
N ARG A 179 0.91 15.33 -38.50
CA ARG A 179 -0.46 14.79 -38.46
C ARG A 179 -0.51 13.52 -37.62
N ARG A 180 -1.56 13.38 -36.80
CA ARG A 180 -1.77 12.24 -35.89
C ARG A 180 -1.61 10.86 -36.54
N LYS A 181 -2.04 10.70 -37.80
CA LYS A 181 -1.97 9.43 -38.54
C LYS A 181 -0.71 9.29 -39.44
N ALA A 182 0.15 10.30 -39.48
CA ALA A 182 1.34 10.33 -40.34
C ALA A 182 2.61 10.60 -39.50
N LEU A 183 2.95 9.62 -38.66
CA LEU A 183 4.14 9.65 -37.80
C LEU A 183 5.34 9.01 -38.54
N GLY A 184 5.80 9.69 -39.59
CA GLY A 184 6.87 9.22 -40.47
C GLY A 184 8.28 9.47 -39.91
N GLN A 185 8.42 10.36 -38.92
CA GLN A 185 9.72 10.67 -38.30
C GLN A 185 9.94 9.77 -37.08
N VAL A 186 11.21 9.45 -36.81
CA VAL A 186 11.63 8.59 -35.71
C VAL A 186 12.83 9.20 -35.00
N ALA A 187 12.76 9.31 -33.68
CA ALA A 187 13.89 9.68 -32.83
C ALA A 187 14.23 8.52 -31.88
N VAL A 188 15.51 8.21 -31.74
CA VAL A 188 16.00 7.21 -30.76
C VAL A 188 16.14 7.89 -29.40
N ALA A 189 15.59 7.28 -28.36
CA ALA A 189 15.68 7.80 -27.00
C ALA A 189 17.06 7.53 -26.40
N ARG A 190 17.59 8.51 -25.67
CA ARG A 190 18.78 8.33 -24.82
C ARG A 190 18.31 7.88 -23.44
N VAL A 191 19.02 6.93 -22.85
CA VAL A 191 18.72 6.38 -21.53
C VAL A 191 19.59 7.08 -20.49
N GLY A 192 18.97 7.53 -19.41
CA GLY A 192 19.64 8.01 -18.20
C GLY A 192 19.06 7.31 -16.98
N ARG A 193 19.92 6.99 -16.02
CA ARG A 193 19.57 6.45 -14.69
C ARG A 193 20.49 7.09 -13.67
N TYR A 194 20.06 7.07 -12.42
CA TYR A 194 20.88 7.42 -11.27
C TYR A 194 20.76 6.28 -10.27
N GLU A 195 21.83 6.03 -9.54
CA GLU A 195 21.86 5.12 -8.41
C GLU A 195 21.82 5.90 -7.11
N ARG A 196 21.66 5.17 -6.00
CA ARG A 196 21.71 5.74 -4.66
C ARG A 196 23.04 6.46 -4.41
N GLU A 197 24.14 5.92 -4.93
CA GLU A 197 25.48 6.49 -4.78
C GLU A 197 25.66 7.83 -5.50
N ASP A 198 24.74 8.18 -6.43
CA ASP A 198 24.70 9.49 -7.08
C ASP A 198 23.98 10.57 -6.23
N MET A 199 23.32 10.18 -5.13
CA MET A 199 22.58 11.11 -4.26
C MET A 199 23.51 11.76 -3.23
N CYS A 200 23.32 13.06 -2.99
CA CYS A 200 24.24 13.85 -2.16
C CYS A 200 24.09 13.58 -0.66
N ASP A 201 22.87 13.55 -0.15
CA ASP A 201 22.57 13.59 1.28
C ASP A 201 21.41 12.67 1.67
N ALA A 202 21.33 12.37 2.96
CA ALA A 202 20.21 11.66 3.56
C ALA A 202 18.92 12.49 3.47
N PRO A 203 17.75 11.86 3.29
CA PRO A 203 17.53 10.41 3.22
C PRO A 203 17.78 9.79 1.83
N ALA A 204 17.99 10.59 0.79
CA ALA A 204 18.03 10.12 -0.59
C ALA A 204 19.21 9.17 -0.90
N ASN A 205 20.33 9.32 -0.21
CA ASN A 205 21.52 8.45 -0.36
C ASN A 205 21.54 7.25 0.61
N GLU A 206 20.50 7.10 1.43
CA GLU A 206 20.36 5.99 2.38
C GLU A 206 19.43 4.90 1.83
N SER A 207 19.21 3.82 2.59
CA SER A 207 18.26 2.77 2.22
C SER A 207 16.79 3.16 2.44
N VAL A 208 16.55 4.32 3.05
CA VAL A 208 15.24 4.86 3.44
C VAL A 208 14.84 5.87 2.37
N GLY A 209 14.45 5.37 1.19
CA GLY A 209 14.00 6.17 0.06
C GLY A 209 12.49 6.10 -0.13
#